data_AF-A0A511CYM9-F1
#
_entry.id   AF-A0A511CYM9-F1
#
_cell.length_a   1.000
_cell.length_b   1.000
_cell.length_c   1.000
_cell.angle_alpha   90.00
_cell.angle_beta   90.00
_cell.angle_gamma   90.00
#
_symmetry.space_group_name_H-M   'P 1'
#
loop_
_entity.id
_entity.type
_entity.pdbx_description
1 polymer ?
#
loop_
_entity_poly.entity_id
_entity_poly.type
_entity_poly.pdbx_seq_one_letter_code
_entity_poly.pdbx_strand_id
1 'polypeptide(L)'
;MPESDLLWKAVNRDYTSLKGVVWAVGETTTHPTSTSMVRDQPETYLSASTEPAETLIDRSWPCRLLRVRPVGETIDSDEHPHKVGALAYQVVEETAAWQALGPKGRLVAALIERLRGLTGAEADAIAARFAAAGDTAWYAARFAAWDAATALVVRDLLPAHHYRTLTDPIISVLGHPETWPVPAWCDTPKTEETPDV
;
A
#
# COMPACT_ATOMS: atom_id res chain seq x y z
N MET A 1 -28.76 -1.54 2.14
CA MET A 1 -28.04 -0.38 1.54
C MET A 1 -26.79 -0.96 0.89
N PRO A 2 -26.59 -0.82 -0.43
CA PRO A 2 -25.55 -1.56 -1.14
C PRO A 2 -24.15 -1.04 -0.80
N GLU A 3 -23.20 -1.98 -0.75
CA GLU A 3 -21.76 -1.78 -0.47
C GLU A 3 -21.01 -1.01 -1.58
N SER A 4 -21.71 -0.72 -2.69
CA SER A 4 -21.19 -0.16 -3.95
C SER A 4 -20.66 1.28 -3.89
N ASP A 5 -20.98 2.02 -2.83
CA ASP A 5 -20.67 3.46 -2.75
C ASP A 5 -19.46 3.76 -1.85
N LEU A 6 -18.83 2.72 -1.30
CA LEU A 6 -17.67 2.85 -0.42
C LEU A 6 -16.37 2.88 -1.23
N LEU A 7 -15.57 3.89 -0.99
CA LEU A 7 -14.24 4.11 -1.53
C LEU A 7 -13.17 3.75 -0.51
N TRP A 8 -11.93 3.72 -0.96
CA TRP A 8 -10.75 3.37 -0.18
C TRP A 8 -9.91 4.60 0.08
N LYS A 9 -9.43 4.75 1.32
CA LYS A 9 -8.52 5.82 1.71
C LYS A 9 -7.32 5.25 2.45
N ALA A 10 -6.13 5.40 1.88
CA ALA A 10 -4.90 5.20 2.63
C ALA A 10 -4.55 6.44 3.44
N VAL A 11 -4.25 6.24 4.72
CA VAL A 11 -3.75 7.24 5.65
C VAL A 11 -2.46 6.75 6.31
N ASN A 12 -1.72 7.64 6.96
CA ASN A 12 -0.54 7.29 7.73
C ASN A 12 -0.91 6.37 8.90
N ARG A 13 0.08 5.74 9.55
CA ARG A 13 -0.17 4.83 10.69
C ARG A 13 -0.84 5.51 11.90
N ASP A 14 -0.72 6.83 11.99
CA ASP A 14 -1.32 7.71 12.99
C ASP A 14 -2.67 8.31 12.55
N TYR A 15 -3.28 7.76 11.48
CA TYR A 15 -4.55 8.21 10.91
C TYR A 15 -4.52 9.60 10.25
N THR A 16 -3.34 10.16 9.98
CA THR A 16 -3.21 11.45 9.27
C THR A 16 -3.04 11.30 7.76
N SER A 17 -3.45 12.31 7.01
CA SER A 17 -3.12 12.46 5.59
C SER A 17 -2.42 13.78 5.31
N LEU A 18 -2.25 14.13 4.03
CA LEU A 18 -1.60 15.39 3.64
C LEU A 18 -2.25 16.57 4.37
N LYS A 19 -1.44 17.59 4.68
CA LYS A 19 -1.86 18.78 5.44
C LYS A 19 -2.39 18.48 6.86
N GLY A 20 -2.04 17.33 7.44
CA GLY A 20 -2.38 16.98 8.83
C GLY A 20 -3.85 16.61 9.04
N VAL A 21 -4.60 16.33 7.98
CA VAL A 21 -6.01 15.94 8.08
C VAL A 21 -6.13 14.60 8.78
N VAL A 22 -6.91 14.54 9.87
CA VAL A 22 -7.15 13.34 10.68
C VAL A 22 -8.40 12.60 10.21
N TRP A 23 -8.32 11.28 10.18
CA TRP A 23 -9.38 10.39 9.72
C TRP A 23 -9.78 9.42 10.83
N ALA A 24 -10.89 9.71 11.52
CA ALA A 24 -11.40 8.88 12.61
C ALA A 24 -12.60 8.05 12.15
N VAL A 25 -12.59 6.75 12.46
CA VAL A 25 -13.69 5.83 12.13
C VAL A 25 -14.97 6.29 12.82
N GLY A 26 -16.07 6.35 12.07
CA GLY A 26 -17.37 6.84 12.54
C GLY A 26 -17.57 8.35 12.38
N GLU A 27 -16.52 9.11 12.05
CA GLU A 27 -16.60 10.56 11.88
C GLU A 27 -16.62 10.98 10.40
N THR A 28 -17.00 12.25 10.17
CA THR A 28 -16.87 12.90 8.86
C THR A 28 -15.64 13.78 8.85
N THR A 29 -14.69 13.47 7.98
CA THR A 29 -13.49 14.28 7.73
C THR A 29 -13.76 15.26 6.60
N THR A 30 -13.55 16.56 6.87
CA THR A 30 -13.74 17.65 5.90
C THR A 30 -12.41 18.23 5.47
N HIS A 31 -12.33 18.69 4.22
CA HIS A 31 -11.16 19.40 3.70
C HIS A 31 -10.89 20.65 4.56
N PRO A 32 -9.64 20.87 5.02
CA PRO A 32 -9.37 21.81 6.11
C PRO A 32 -9.53 23.29 5.74
N THR A 33 -9.42 23.64 4.46
CA THR A 33 -9.35 25.06 4.03
C THR A 33 -10.28 25.40 2.87
N SER A 34 -10.39 24.52 1.89
CA SER A 34 -11.21 24.74 0.69
C SER A 34 -12.69 24.42 0.93
N THR A 35 -13.55 25.23 0.30
CA THR A 35 -15.02 25.08 0.31
C THR A 35 -15.58 24.81 -1.09
N SER A 36 -14.73 24.71 -2.10
CA SER A 36 -15.06 24.36 -3.48
C SER A 36 -13.97 23.47 -4.07
N MET A 37 -14.35 22.63 -5.04
CA MET A 37 -13.44 21.71 -5.73
C MET A 37 -13.14 22.22 -7.12
N VAL A 38 -11.87 22.16 -7.52
CA VAL A 38 -11.42 22.45 -8.89
C VAL A 38 -10.81 21.18 -9.46
N ARG A 39 -11.27 20.77 -10.64
CA ARG A 39 -10.80 19.57 -11.34
C ARG A 39 -9.28 19.58 -11.47
N ASP A 40 -8.64 18.44 -11.22
CA ASP A 40 -7.18 18.24 -11.29
C ASP A 40 -6.33 19.19 -10.42
N GLN A 41 -6.94 19.86 -9.43
CA GLN A 41 -6.24 20.63 -8.40
C GLN A 41 -6.41 19.94 -7.02
N PRO A 42 -5.57 18.93 -6.69
CA PRO A 42 -5.72 18.11 -5.50
C PRO A 42 -5.61 18.89 -4.18
N GLU A 43 -5.14 20.12 -4.20
CA GLU A 43 -5.15 21.03 -3.06
C GLU A 43 -6.54 21.55 -2.67
N THR A 44 -7.55 21.37 -3.53
CA THR A 44 -8.92 21.89 -3.35
C THR A 44 -9.91 20.87 -2.80
N TYR A 45 -9.53 19.59 -2.73
CA TYR A 45 -10.40 18.50 -2.27
C TYR A 45 -9.62 17.42 -1.53
N LEU A 46 -10.33 16.55 -0.81
CA LEU A 46 -9.78 15.28 -0.31
C LEU A 46 -9.99 14.21 -1.39
N SER A 47 -9.04 13.30 -1.55
CA SER A 47 -9.15 12.19 -2.49
C SER A 47 -9.30 10.84 -1.80
N ALA A 48 -10.14 9.97 -2.38
CA ALA A 48 -10.25 8.54 -2.09
C ALA A 48 -10.14 7.76 -3.42
N SER A 49 -10.12 6.43 -3.36
CA SER A 49 -9.96 5.58 -4.53
C SER A 49 -11.04 4.53 -4.67
N THR A 50 -11.45 4.22 -5.90
CA THR A 50 -12.43 3.15 -6.17
C THR A 50 -11.85 1.76 -5.91
N GLU A 51 -10.53 1.62 -6.06
CA GLU A 51 -9.79 0.38 -5.82
C GLU A 51 -8.78 0.55 -4.67
N PRO A 52 -8.55 -0.48 -3.83
CA PRO A 52 -7.62 -0.38 -2.70
C PRO A 52 -6.17 -0.21 -3.17
N ALA A 53 -5.77 -0.90 -4.24
CA ALA A 53 -4.40 -0.85 -4.78
C ALA A 53 -4.03 0.54 -5.36
N GLU A 54 -5.04 1.36 -5.68
CA GLU A 54 -4.86 2.71 -6.23
C GLU A 54 -4.66 3.76 -5.12
N THR A 55 -4.86 3.39 -3.85
CA THR A 55 -4.73 4.32 -2.73
C THR A 55 -3.30 4.76 -2.43
N LEU A 56 -2.30 4.01 -2.91
CA LEU A 56 -0.88 4.30 -2.68
C LEU A 56 -0.25 5.20 -3.74
N ILE A 57 -0.97 5.59 -4.80
CA ILE A 57 -0.52 6.63 -5.72
C ILE A 57 -0.27 7.92 -4.92
N ASP A 58 0.95 8.45 -5.02
CA ASP A 58 1.48 9.60 -4.25
C ASP A 58 1.47 9.43 -2.72
N ARG A 59 1.46 8.19 -2.25
CA ARG A 59 1.55 7.83 -0.84
C ARG A 59 2.61 6.74 -0.64
N SER A 60 2.84 6.33 0.60
CA SER A 60 3.84 5.31 0.92
C SER A 60 3.30 4.29 1.90
N TRP A 61 3.74 3.05 1.74
CA TRP A 61 3.65 2.01 2.75
C TRP A 61 4.69 2.26 3.86
N PRO A 62 4.41 1.99 5.15
CA PRO A 62 3.18 1.45 5.71
C PRO A 62 2.05 2.47 5.81
N CYS A 63 0.81 2.02 5.61
CA CYS A 63 -0.40 2.84 5.72
C CYS A 63 -1.46 2.15 6.58
N ARG A 64 -2.48 2.89 7.00
CA ARG A 64 -3.79 2.37 7.44
C ARG A 64 -4.75 2.51 6.27
N LEU A 65 -5.66 1.56 6.12
CA LEU A 65 -6.62 1.55 5.03
C LEU A 65 -8.03 1.68 5.58
N LEU A 66 -8.77 2.66 5.08
CA LEU A 66 -10.10 3.00 5.55
C LEU A 66 -11.10 2.81 4.40
N ARG A 67 -12.31 2.35 4.74
CA ARG A 67 -13.48 2.46 3.86
C ARG A 67 -14.17 3.78 4.17
N VAL A 68 -14.38 4.59 3.13
CA VAL A 68 -14.93 5.94 3.25
C VAL A 68 -16.06 6.15 2.27
N ARG A 69 -17.03 7.00 2.62
CA ARG A 69 -18.12 7.42 1.75
C ARG A 69 -18.03 8.92 1.49
N PRO A 70 -18.05 9.40 0.24
CA PRO A 70 -18.08 10.83 -0.03
C PRO A 70 -19.36 11.46 0.55
N VAL A 71 -19.24 12.68 1.07
CA VAL A 71 -20.37 13.48 1.57
C VAL A 71 -20.52 14.69 0.66
N GLY A 72 -21.65 14.74 -0.05
CA GLY A 72 -21.96 15.79 -1.02
C GLY A 72 -21.48 15.45 -2.42
N GLU A 73 -21.12 16.48 -3.19
CA GLU A 73 -20.66 16.33 -4.57
C GLU A 73 -19.27 15.70 -4.64
N THR A 74 -19.03 14.97 -5.73
CA THR A 74 -17.74 14.38 -6.06
C THR A 74 -17.20 14.93 -7.38
N ILE A 75 -15.89 14.94 -7.52
CA ILE A 75 -15.19 15.26 -8.77
C ILE A 75 -14.28 14.10 -9.16
N ASP A 76 -14.19 13.81 -10.44
CA ASP A 76 -13.29 12.79 -11.01
C ASP A 76 -12.03 13.44 -11.62
N SER A 77 -11.09 12.61 -12.04
CA SER A 77 -9.87 13.01 -12.74
C SER A 77 -9.65 12.12 -13.95
N ASP A 78 -9.31 12.72 -15.09
CA ASP A 78 -9.00 11.98 -16.32
C ASP A 78 -7.62 11.31 -16.24
N GLU A 79 -6.66 11.96 -15.58
CA GLU A 79 -5.30 11.42 -15.38
C GLU A 79 -5.28 10.28 -14.36
N HIS A 80 -6.19 10.33 -13.39
CA HIS A 80 -6.29 9.35 -12.32
C HIS A 80 -7.71 8.76 -12.23
N PRO A 81 -8.09 7.82 -13.11
CA PRO A 81 -9.47 7.36 -13.27
C PRO A 81 -10.06 6.67 -12.05
N HIS A 82 -9.20 6.19 -11.13
CA HIS A 82 -9.63 5.57 -9.88
C HIS A 82 -9.73 6.57 -8.73
N LYS A 83 -9.40 7.86 -8.93
CA LYS A 83 -9.46 8.90 -7.90
C LYS A 83 -10.80 9.61 -7.93
N VAL A 84 -11.39 9.72 -6.74
CA VAL A 84 -12.60 10.49 -6.50
C VAL A 84 -12.25 11.58 -5.50
N GLY A 85 -12.49 12.84 -5.88
CA GLY A 85 -12.36 14.01 -5.03
C GLY A 85 -13.69 14.36 -4.37
N ALA A 86 -13.66 14.76 -3.09
CA ALA A 86 -14.81 15.32 -2.37
C ALA A 86 -14.33 16.33 -1.32
N LEU A 87 -15.20 17.25 -0.90
CA LEU A 87 -14.90 18.16 0.21
C LEU A 87 -14.99 17.46 1.57
N ALA A 88 -15.75 16.37 1.68
CA ALA A 88 -15.86 15.62 2.92
C ALA A 88 -16.08 14.13 2.66
N TYR A 89 -15.64 13.32 3.62
CA TYR A 89 -15.80 11.86 3.61
C TYR A 89 -16.25 11.39 4.99
N GLN A 90 -17.30 10.58 5.04
CA GLN A 90 -17.62 9.79 6.21
C GLN A 90 -16.68 8.57 6.26
N VAL A 91 -15.98 8.37 7.36
CA VAL A 91 -15.15 7.18 7.60
C VAL A 91 -16.02 6.08 8.18
N VAL A 92 -16.14 4.98 7.45
CA VAL A 92 -17.08 3.90 7.80
C VAL A 92 -16.42 2.85 8.67
N GLU A 93 -15.25 2.38 8.26
CA GLU A 93 -14.48 1.36 8.98
C GLU A 93 -13.00 1.42 8.58
N GLU A 94 -12.14 0.87 9.42
CA GLU A 94 -10.79 0.47 9.04
C GLU A 94 -10.82 -0.98 8.57
N THR A 95 -10.00 -1.29 7.57
CA THR A 95 -9.87 -2.62 6.98
C THR A 95 -8.40 -3.04 6.94
N ALA A 96 -8.14 -4.28 6.52
CA ALA A 96 -6.80 -4.83 6.44
C ALA A 96 -5.91 -4.03 5.46
N ALA A 97 -4.89 -3.36 5.99
CA ALA A 97 -4.03 -2.46 5.24
C ALA A 97 -3.30 -3.13 4.08
N TRP A 98 -3.01 -4.44 4.16
CA TRP A 98 -2.35 -5.16 3.06
C TRP A 98 -3.12 -5.08 1.74
N GLN A 99 -4.43 -4.83 1.75
CA GLN A 99 -5.22 -4.68 0.53
C GLN A 99 -4.73 -3.52 -0.34
N ALA A 100 -4.11 -2.50 0.25
CA ALA A 100 -3.50 -1.38 -0.47
C ALA A 100 -2.30 -1.80 -1.35
N LEU A 101 -1.73 -2.98 -1.09
CA LEU A 101 -0.64 -3.57 -1.87
C LEU A 101 -1.17 -4.49 -2.99
N GLY A 102 -2.49 -4.56 -3.19
CA GLY A 102 -3.13 -5.31 -4.26
C GLY A 102 -3.46 -6.78 -3.91
N PRO A 103 -3.82 -7.60 -4.92
CA PRO A 103 -4.38 -8.94 -4.72
C PRO A 103 -3.47 -9.92 -3.96
N LYS A 104 -2.15 -9.72 -4.01
CA LYS A 104 -1.16 -10.51 -3.25
C LYS A 104 -0.56 -9.72 -2.09
N GLY A 105 -1.28 -8.72 -1.59
CA GLY A 105 -0.75 -7.74 -0.66
C GLY A 105 -0.17 -8.32 0.64
N ARG A 106 -0.70 -9.44 1.15
CA ARG A 106 -0.11 -10.17 2.29
C ARG A 106 1.32 -10.63 2.01
N LEU A 107 1.57 -11.20 0.84
CA LEU A 107 2.91 -11.64 0.44
C LEU A 107 3.86 -10.46 0.25
N VAL A 108 3.37 -9.36 -0.33
CA VAL A 108 4.15 -8.13 -0.51
C VAL A 108 4.49 -7.51 0.85
N ALA A 109 3.54 -7.45 1.79
CA ALA A 109 3.77 -6.96 3.15
C ALA A 109 4.80 -7.81 3.89
N ALA A 110 4.72 -9.15 3.77
CA ALA A 110 5.68 -10.07 4.37
C ALA A 110 7.09 -9.91 3.75
N LEU A 111 7.18 -9.73 2.42
CA LEU A 111 8.45 -9.43 1.76
C LEU A 111 9.05 -8.11 2.29
N ILE A 112 8.26 -7.03 2.32
CA ILE A 112 8.74 -5.73 2.81
C ILE A 112 9.24 -5.84 4.25
N GLU A 113 8.52 -6.54 5.13
CA GLU A 113 8.94 -6.74 6.51
C GLU A 113 10.22 -7.58 6.60
N ARG A 114 10.30 -8.65 5.81
CA ARG A 114 11.49 -9.51 5.77
C ARG A 114 12.72 -8.77 5.26
N LEU A 115 12.54 -7.89 4.27
CA LEU A 115 13.59 -7.04 3.71
C LEU A 115 14.04 -5.96 4.71
N ARG A 116 13.12 -5.40 5.52
CA ARG A 116 13.45 -4.44 6.58
C ARG A 116 14.37 -5.06 7.64
N GLY A 117 14.19 -6.35 7.93
CA GLY A 117 14.98 -7.10 8.89
C GLY A 117 16.23 -7.79 8.32
N LEU A 118 16.65 -7.48 7.09
CA LEU A 118 17.82 -8.11 6.48
C LEU A 118 19.08 -7.90 7.32
N THR A 119 19.78 -8.98 7.61
CA THR A 119 21.16 -8.88 8.11
C THR A 119 22.11 -8.49 6.98
N GLY A 120 23.26 -7.92 7.32
CA GLY A 120 24.30 -7.61 6.32
C GLY A 120 24.72 -8.85 5.52
N ALA A 121 24.88 -10.00 6.19
CA ALA A 121 25.23 -11.26 5.53
C ALA A 121 24.15 -11.76 4.55
N GLU A 122 22.87 -11.58 4.89
CA GLU A 122 21.77 -11.92 3.98
C GLU A 122 21.71 -10.98 2.78
N ALA A 123 21.92 -9.67 3.01
CA ALA A 123 21.98 -8.69 1.93
C ALA A 123 23.16 -8.99 0.97
N ASP A 124 24.34 -9.32 1.51
CA ASP A 124 25.51 -9.72 0.73
C ASP A 124 25.25 -11.02 -0.06
N ALA A 125 24.60 -12.01 0.56
CA ALA A 125 24.26 -13.27 -0.10
C ALA A 125 23.24 -13.08 -1.24
N ILE A 126 22.26 -12.20 -1.07
CA ILE A 126 21.29 -11.84 -2.11
C ILE A 126 21.99 -11.09 -3.24
N ALA A 127 22.80 -10.08 -2.91
CA ALA A 127 23.55 -9.30 -3.90
C ALA A 127 24.51 -10.17 -4.71
N ALA A 128 25.20 -11.11 -4.08
CA ALA A 128 26.09 -12.07 -4.75
C ALA A 128 25.31 -12.97 -5.73
N ARG A 129 24.07 -13.33 -5.42
CA ARG A 129 23.22 -14.12 -6.33
C ARG A 129 22.73 -13.33 -7.52
N PHE A 130 22.37 -12.07 -7.33
CA PHE A 130 22.06 -11.17 -8.45
C PHE A 130 23.29 -10.90 -9.32
N ALA A 131 24.46 -10.72 -8.71
CA ALA A 131 25.72 -10.56 -9.45
C ALA A 131 26.12 -11.82 -10.24
N ALA A 132 25.90 -13.01 -9.67
CA ALA A 132 26.08 -14.28 -10.37
C ALA A 132 25.09 -14.46 -11.54
N ALA A 133 23.92 -13.82 -11.46
CA ALA A 133 22.93 -13.76 -12.54
C ALA A 133 23.22 -12.66 -13.58
N GLY A 134 24.25 -11.82 -13.38
CA GLY A 134 24.71 -10.79 -14.32
C GLY A 134 24.37 -9.34 -13.95
N ASP A 135 23.80 -9.07 -12.76
CA ASP A 135 23.32 -7.74 -12.37
C ASP A 135 24.28 -6.99 -11.40
N THR A 136 24.44 -5.67 -11.55
CA THR A 136 25.40 -4.86 -10.78
C THR A 136 25.01 -4.65 -9.30
N ALA A 137 25.77 -5.26 -8.39
CA ALA A 137 25.38 -5.71 -7.05
C ALA A 137 24.53 -4.81 -6.11
N TRP A 138 24.74 -3.49 -6.00
CA TRP A 138 24.02 -2.68 -4.98
C TRP A 138 22.77 -1.98 -5.51
N TYR A 139 22.87 -1.32 -6.67
CA TYR A 139 21.68 -0.80 -7.36
C TYR A 139 20.79 -1.96 -7.82
N ALA A 140 21.39 -3.07 -8.29
CA ALA A 140 20.65 -4.28 -8.61
C ALA A 140 19.88 -4.84 -7.41
N ALA A 141 20.46 -4.90 -6.20
CA ALA A 141 19.72 -5.45 -5.05
C ALA A 141 18.48 -4.60 -4.69
N ARG A 142 18.55 -3.27 -4.77
CA ARG A 142 17.40 -2.38 -4.52
C ARG A 142 16.36 -2.46 -5.64
N PHE A 143 16.79 -2.45 -6.90
CA PHE A 143 15.89 -2.66 -8.04
C PHE A 143 15.26 -4.05 -8.01
N ALA A 144 16.04 -5.08 -7.70
CA ALA A 144 15.55 -6.45 -7.64
C ALA A 144 14.61 -6.71 -6.46
N ALA A 145 14.75 -5.99 -5.34
CA ALA A 145 13.74 -5.99 -4.29
C ALA A 145 12.40 -5.41 -4.78
N TRP A 146 12.46 -4.35 -5.59
CA TRP A 146 11.28 -3.77 -6.27
C TRP A 146 10.72 -4.69 -7.35
N ASP A 147 11.58 -5.33 -8.15
CA ASP A 147 11.18 -6.27 -9.19
C ASP A 147 10.60 -7.55 -8.58
N ALA A 148 11.12 -8.03 -7.44
CA ALA A 148 10.56 -9.15 -6.71
C ALA A 148 9.20 -8.79 -6.09
N ALA A 149 9.05 -7.60 -5.51
CA ALA A 149 7.75 -7.11 -5.05
C ALA A 149 6.74 -7.02 -6.21
N THR A 150 7.18 -6.50 -7.35
CA THR A 150 6.37 -6.42 -8.58
C THR A 150 6.02 -7.83 -9.08
N ALA A 151 6.99 -8.75 -9.12
CA ALA A 151 6.80 -10.14 -9.55
C ALA A 151 5.84 -10.90 -8.64
N LEU A 152 5.82 -10.62 -7.33
CA LEU A 152 4.82 -11.18 -6.43
C LEU A 152 3.42 -10.66 -6.75
N VAL A 153 3.27 -9.36 -7.04
CA VAL A 153 1.98 -8.75 -7.41
C VAL A 153 1.45 -9.32 -8.73
N VAL A 154 2.31 -9.43 -9.75
CA VAL A 154 1.93 -9.91 -11.09
C VAL A 154 2.24 -11.39 -11.33
N ARG A 155 2.47 -12.17 -10.27
CA ARG A 155 2.90 -13.58 -10.35
C ARG A 155 2.03 -14.39 -11.30
N ASP A 156 0.71 -14.19 -11.21
CA ASP A 156 -0.28 -14.96 -11.97
C ASP A 156 -0.37 -14.50 -13.45
N LEU A 157 0.33 -13.41 -13.82
CA LEU A 157 0.48 -12.89 -15.19
C LEU A 157 1.87 -13.16 -15.80
N LEU A 158 2.85 -13.52 -14.98
CA LEU A 158 4.21 -13.81 -15.44
C LEU A 158 4.36 -15.29 -15.83
N PRO A 159 5.03 -15.57 -16.96
CA PRO A 159 5.57 -16.90 -17.20
C PRO A 159 6.43 -17.35 -16.01
N ALA A 160 6.29 -18.62 -15.62
CA ALA A 160 6.94 -19.16 -14.43
C ALA A 160 8.47 -18.94 -14.39
N HIS A 161 9.13 -18.91 -15.55
CA HIS A 161 10.56 -18.63 -15.64
C HIS A 161 10.90 -17.17 -15.30
N HIS A 162 10.11 -16.18 -15.74
CA HIS A 162 10.32 -14.77 -15.37
C HIS A 162 10.10 -14.53 -13.89
N TYR A 163 9.05 -15.14 -13.31
CA TYR A 163 8.82 -15.06 -11.87
C TYR A 163 10.00 -15.62 -11.06
N ARG A 164 10.54 -16.79 -11.46
CA ARG A 164 11.71 -17.40 -10.83
C ARG A 164 12.95 -16.54 -10.94
N THR A 165 13.25 -15.98 -12.12
CA THR A 165 14.39 -15.06 -12.28
C THR A 165 14.37 -13.91 -11.27
N LEU A 166 13.18 -13.33 -11.02
CA LEU A 166 13.04 -12.17 -10.13
C LEU A 166 12.99 -12.55 -8.64
N THR A 167 12.62 -13.79 -8.30
CA THR A 167 12.35 -14.17 -6.90
C THR A 167 13.32 -15.22 -6.33
N ASP A 168 13.91 -16.10 -7.15
CA ASP A 168 14.81 -17.18 -6.72
C ASP A 168 16.03 -16.69 -5.93
N PRO A 169 16.71 -15.57 -6.30
CA PRO A 169 17.82 -15.05 -5.52
C PRO A 169 17.44 -14.69 -4.08
N ILE A 170 16.23 -14.15 -3.89
CA ILE A 170 15.69 -13.80 -2.58
C ILE A 170 15.19 -15.05 -1.85
N ILE A 171 14.44 -15.92 -2.53
CA ILE A 171 13.86 -17.14 -1.95
C ILE A 171 14.94 -18.10 -1.47
N SER A 172 16.04 -18.23 -2.21
CA SER A 172 17.14 -19.15 -1.83
C SER A 172 17.93 -18.70 -0.60
N VAL A 173 17.84 -17.42 -0.20
CA VAL A 173 18.47 -16.89 1.02
C VAL A 173 17.47 -16.79 2.15
N LEU A 174 16.25 -16.32 1.87
CA LEU A 174 15.26 -15.96 2.89
C LEU A 174 14.15 -17.02 3.06
N GLY A 175 14.15 -18.08 2.26
CA GLY A 175 13.08 -19.07 2.23
C GLY A 175 11.88 -18.64 1.38
N HIS A 176 10.86 -19.50 1.30
CA HIS A 176 9.68 -19.22 0.47
C HIS A 176 8.80 -18.11 1.07
N PRO A 177 8.19 -17.26 0.23
CA PRO A 177 7.40 -16.12 0.68
C PRO A 177 6.21 -16.49 1.57
N GLU A 178 5.64 -17.68 1.37
CA GLU A 178 4.51 -18.19 2.14
C GLU A 178 4.86 -18.50 3.61
N THR A 179 6.15 -18.57 3.94
CA THR A 179 6.64 -18.82 5.30
C THR A 179 6.99 -17.53 6.05
N TRP A 180 7.02 -16.39 5.37
CA TRP A 180 7.41 -15.12 5.99
C TRP A 180 6.26 -14.57 6.85
N PRO A 181 6.56 -14.03 8.04
CA PRO A 181 5.52 -13.48 8.90
C PRO A 181 4.91 -12.22 8.24
N VAL A 182 3.59 -12.25 8.05
CA VAL A 182 2.83 -11.04 7.70
C VAL A 182 2.74 -10.18 8.97
N PRO A 183 3.05 -8.87 8.91
CA PRO A 183 2.92 -8.01 10.08
C PRO A 183 1.47 -7.98 10.59
N ALA A 184 1.24 -8.37 11.84
CA ALA A 184 -0.11 -8.48 12.40
C ALA A 184 -0.94 -7.18 12.29
N TRP A 185 -0.25 -6.03 12.36
CA TRP A 185 -0.89 -4.72 12.25
C TRP A 185 -1.55 -4.45 10.89
N CYS A 186 -1.16 -5.14 9.81
CA CYS A 186 -1.74 -4.93 8.49
C CYS A 186 -2.89 -5.90 8.16
N ASP A 187 -3.07 -6.95 8.96
CA ASP A 187 -4.16 -7.92 8.82
C ASP A 187 -5.41 -7.49 9.59
N THR A 188 -5.22 -6.89 10.76
CA THR A 188 -6.32 -6.54 11.65
C THR A 188 -6.38 -5.03 11.86
N PRO A 189 -7.54 -4.39 11.63
CA PRO A 189 -7.80 -3.02 12.06
C PRO A 189 -7.41 -2.81 13.52
N LYS A 190 -7.04 -1.59 13.91
CA LYS A 190 -6.80 -1.32 15.33
C LYS A 190 -8.13 -1.44 16.08
N THR A 191 -8.35 -2.55 16.79
CA THR A 191 -9.40 -2.63 17.81
C THR A 191 -9.06 -1.64 18.91
N GLU A 192 -10.06 -0.95 19.47
CA GLU A 192 -9.85 -0.12 20.67
C GLU A 192 -9.13 -0.96 21.75
N GLU A 193 -8.07 -0.36 22.30
CA GLU A 193 -7.24 -0.78 23.44
C GLU A 193 -6.32 -2.01 23.30
N THR A 194 -5.04 -1.71 23.07
CA THR A 194 -4.04 -1.86 24.15
C THR A 194 -2.92 -0.83 23.93
N PRO A 195 -2.51 -0.03 24.93
CA PRO A 195 -1.33 0.81 24.79
C PRO A 195 -0.09 -0.09 24.71
N ASP A 196 0.85 0.26 23.82
CA ASP A 196 2.20 -0.31 23.85
C ASP A 196 2.83 0.03 25.21
N VAL A 197 3.12 -0.99 26.01
CA VAL A 197 3.93 -0.90 27.24
C VAL A 197 5.40 -1.07 26.88
#